data_AF-A0AAV6DIM1-F1
#
_entry.id   AF-A0AAV6DIM1-F1
#
_cell.length_a   1.000
_cell.length_b   1.000
_cell.length_c   1.000
_cell.angle_alpha   90.00
_cell.angle_beta   90.00
_cell.angle_gamma   90.00
#
_symmetry.space_group_name_H-M   'P 1'
#
loop_
_entity.id
_entity.type
_entity.pdbx_description
1 polymer ?
#
loop_
_entity_poly.entity_id
_entity_poly.type
_entity_poly.pdbx_seq_one_letter_code
_entity_poly.pdbx_strand_id
1 'polypeptide(L)'
;MAALVSAAGLALPPPPGAAPEGVIRVGSKSFTENYILAEVVAQVVERVGEARVERRVGLGGTGLTQRALESGAIDVYPEYTGTLARVILKDPALDTEDELRARLERRGLAMSASLGFANTYALAVREEQAQRLGLRTIDDLARHPELTAAFTSGFLEREDGWPGLRSRYGIRLARVEVMEHALAYRAVASGQVDLMDVFSTDGQLERLRLRLLEDDRHFFPDYAAVLLARREMTTRYPRTWARLRQVLEGRLDASRMARLNAMADLDGRPVAEVAAAFLAGGEPAPGGGGRARALLAELGGLTRDHLVLVLISVGAAVLLGIPMGVMAARYRRAGQAELSLIAMLQTIPALALLMFMIPLFGIGKGPALVALSLYALLPVARNTYAGLTAIDPTLLEIAWVLRLGRARRLLRVELPLASIAIMAGVKTALVTTVGTATLAAFIGGGGYGTLIVRGLALDDTATILAGAAPAALMALAFHALFELLDRVVIPRGLRT
;
A
#
# COMPACT_ATOMS: atom_id res chain seq x y z
N MET A 1 21.16 -38.32 -44.79
CA MET A 1 20.00 -39.05 -44.22
C MET A 1 20.30 -39.36 -42.75
N ALA A 2 20.31 -38.33 -41.90
CA ALA A 2 20.59 -38.46 -40.46
C ALA A 2 19.31 -38.10 -39.71
N ALA A 3 18.69 -39.10 -39.08
CA ALA A 3 17.48 -38.94 -38.31
C ALA A 3 17.83 -38.48 -36.87
N LEU A 4 17.24 -37.36 -36.47
CA LEU A 4 17.19 -36.88 -35.10
C LEU A 4 16.28 -37.78 -34.26
N VAL A 5 16.77 -38.24 -33.11
CA VAL A 5 15.94 -38.75 -32.02
C VAL A 5 15.91 -37.67 -30.93
N SER A 6 14.78 -36.96 -30.85
CA SER A 6 14.42 -36.11 -29.71
C SER A 6 13.97 -37.01 -28.57
N ALA A 7 14.77 -37.08 -27.49
CA ALA A 7 14.31 -37.62 -26.22
C ALA A 7 13.54 -36.52 -25.47
N ALA A 8 12.22 -36.65 -25.43
CA ALA A 8 11.36 -35.90 -24.53
C ALA A 8 11.68 -36.32 -23.09
N GLY A 9 12.35 -35.46 -22.35
CA GLY A 9 12.56 -35.64 -20.91
C GLY A 9 11.24 -35.46 -20.17
N LEU A 10 10.62 -36.57 -19.74
CA LEU A 10 9.64 -36.55 -18.67
C LEU A 10 10.34 -36.05 -17.40
N ALA A 11 10.06 -34.82 -16.99
CA ALA A 11 10.46 -34.34 -15.68
C ALA A 11 9.73 -35.16 -14.61
N LEU A 12 10.47 -35.99 -13.87
CA LEU A 12 9.96 -36.63 -12.67
C LEU A 12 9.52 -35.57 -11.66
N PRO A 13 8.41 -35.78 -10.92
CA PRO A 13 8.04 -34.89 -9.83
C PRO A 13 9.16 -34.87 -8.78
N PRO A 14 9.51 -33.69 -8.22
CA PRO A 14 10.52 -33.61 -7.18
C PRO A 14 10.08 -34.39 -5.94
N PRO A 15 11.03 -34.99 -5.19
CA PRO A 15 10.72 -35.74 -3.98
C PRO A 15 10.04 -34.83 -2.92
N PRO A 16 9.12 -35.37 -2.11
CA PRO A 16 8.49 -34.61 -1.03
C PRO A 16 9.57 -34.13 -0.04
N GLY A 17 9.68 -32.81 0.12
CA GLY A 17 10.65 -32.16 1.02
C GLY A 17 11.75 -31.33 0.34
N ALA A 18 11.77 -31.23 -1.00
CA ALA A 18 12.65 -30.27 -1.68
C ALA A 18 12.31 -28.83 -1.28
N ALA A 19 13.33 -28.02 -0.96
CA ALA A 19 13.13 -26.61 -0.61
C ALA A 19 12.45 -25.88 -1.79
N PRO A 20 11.46 -25.00 -1.53
CA PRO A 20 10.75 -24.29 -2.60
C PRO A 20 11.72 -23.51 -3.48
N GLU A 21 11.66 -23.75 -4.80
CA GLU A 21 12.48 -23.07 -5.80
C GLU A 21 11.78 -21.81 -6.30
N GLY A 22 12.30 -20.65 -5.91
CA GLY A 22 11.79 -19.35 -6.34
C GLY A 22 10.76 -18.73 -5.39
N VAL A 23 10.19 -17.61 -5.83
CA VAL A 23 9.30 -16.77 -5.04
C VAL A 23 8.07 -16.44 -5.89
N ILE A 24 6.88 -16.56 -5.30
CA ILE A 24 5.62 -16.02 -5.83
C ILE A 24 5.27 -14.78 -5.01
N ARG A 25 5.16 -13.64 -5.67
CA ARG A 25 4.80 -12.35 -5.06
C ARG A 25 3.30 -12.14 -5.17
N VAL A 26 2.60 -12.18 -4.05
CA VAL A 26 1.15 -12.01 -4.00
C VAL A 26 0.82 -10.56 -3.69
N GLY A 27 0.07 -9.92 -4.57
CA GLY A 27 -0.32 -8.51 -4.45
C GLY A 27 -1.74 -8.32 -3.93
N SER A 28 -2.04 -7.08 -3.50
CA SER A 28 -3.42 -6.64 -3.28
C SER A 28 -3.58 -5.14 -3.50
N LYS A 29 -4.81 -4.73 -3.82
CA LYS A 29 -5.31 -3.37 -3.65
C LYS A 29 -5.51 -3.05 -2.16
N SER A 30 -5.71 -1.77 -1.86
CA SER A 30 -5.81 -1.26 -0.48
C SER A 30 -7.22 -1.24 0.09
N PHE A 31 -7.91 -2.38 0.09
CA PHE A 31 -9.21 -2.55 0.77
C PHE A 31 -9.40 -4.00 1.25
N THR A 32 -10.29 -4.18 2.23
CA THR A 32 -10.49 -5.39 3.05
C THR A 32 -10.57 -6.67 2.23
N GLU A 33 -11.51 -6.73 1.30
CA GLU A 33 -11.75 -7.92 0.48
C GLU A 33 -10.49 -8.34 -0.29
N ASN A 34 -9.76 -7.39 -0.84
CA ASN A 34 -8.54 -7.68 -1.58
C ASN A 34 -7.41 -8.17 -0.67
N TYR A 35 -7.31 -7.64 0.56
CA TYR A 35 -6.38 -8.17 1.56
C TYR A 35 -6.71 -9.62 1.93
N ILE A 36 -7.98 -9.93 2.17
CA ILE A 36 -8.43 -11.29 2.52
C ILE A 36 -8.13 -12.26 1.39
N LEU A 37 -8.55 -11.93 0.16
CA LEU A 37 -8.34 -12.79 -1.01
C LEU A 37 -6.85 -12.98 -1.31
N ALA A 38 -6.03 -11.93 -1.22
CA ALA A 38 -4.59 -12.04 -1.38
C ALA A 38 -3.95 -12.94 -0.31
N GLU A 39 -4.42 -12.87 0.94
CA GLU A 39 -3.91 -13.74 2.00
C GLU A 39 -4.36 -15.20 1.83
N VAL A 40 -5.57 -15.44 1.32
CA VAL A 40 -6.01 -16.78 0.91
C VAL A 40 -5.08 -17.34 -0.17
N VAL A 41 -4.75 -16.54 -1.19
CA VAL A 41 -3.79 -16.92 -2.24
C VAL A 41 -2.43 -17.24 -1.62
N ALA A 42 -1.92 -16.39 -0.72
CA ALA A 42 -0.62 -16.58 -0.07
C ALA A 42 -0.55 -17.89 0.74
N GLN A 43 -1.58 -18.19 1.52
CA GLN A 43 -1.64 -19.43 2.31
C GLN A 43 -1.77 -20.67 1.43
N VAL A 44 -2.45 -20.59 0.27
CA VAL A 44 -2.48 -21.69 -0.69
C VAL A 44 -1.09 -21.94 -1.27
N VAL A 45 -0.34 -20.89 -1.63
CA VAL A 45 1.05 -20.99 -2.09
C VAL A 45 1.92 -21.69 -1.04
N GLU A 46 1.83 -21.27 0.22
CA GLU A 46 2.58 -21.86 1.34
C GLU A 46 2.25 -23.35 1.56
N ARG A 47 0.98 -23.74 1.45
CA ARG A 47 0.53 -25.13 1.62
C ARG A 47 0.94 -26.05 0.47
N VAL A 48 0.97 -25.52 -0.77
CA VAL A 48 1.41 -26.29 -1.94
C VAL A 48 2.92 -26.48 -1.92
N GLY A 49 3.67 -25.48 -1.44
CA GLY A 49 5.13 -25.57 -1.23
C GLY A 49 5.96 -25.57 -2.51
N GLU A 50 5.40 -25.19 -3.67
CA GLU A 50 6.17 -25.06 -4.92
C GLU A 50 7.13 -23.87 -4.92
N ALA A 51 6.78 -22.79 -4.20
CA ALA A 51 7.56 -21.57 -4.12
C ALA A 51 7.42 -20.94 -2.73
N ARG A 52 8.37 -20.08 -2.37
CA ARG A 52 8.20 -19.20 -1.20
C ARG A 52 7.22 -18.10 -1.56
N VAL A 53 6.42 -17.66 -0.59
CA VAL A 53 5.52 -16.52 -0.80
C VAL A 53 6.16 -15.23 -0.32
N GLU A 54 5.97 -14.16 -1.09
CA GLU A 54 6.25 -12.79 -0.67
C GLU A 54 4.95 -11.99 -0.74
N ARG A 55 4.50 -11.43 0.39
CA ARG A 55 3.27 -10.64 0.47
C ARG A 55 3.60 -9.18 0.13
N ARG A 56 3.00 -8.65 -0.94
CA ARG A 56 3.11 -7.25 -1.38
C ARG A 56 1.73 -6.63 -1.45
N VAL A 57 1.07 -6.59 -0.30
CA VAL A 57 -0.32 -6.16 -0.16
C VAL A 57 -0.42 -4.64 0.02
N GLY A 58 -1.60 -4.09 -0.29
CA GLY A 58 -1.91 -2.68 -0.07
C GLY A 58 -1.19 -1.73 -1.02
N LEU A 59 -1.01 -2.14 -2.28
CA LEU A 59 -0.28 -1.37 -3.30
C LEU A 59 -1.02 -0.11 -3.79
N GLY A 60 -2.22 0.16 -3.27
CA GLY A 60 -3.08 1.26 -3.67
C GLY A 60 -4.22 0.82 -4.58
N GLY A 61 -4.61 1.72 -5.50
CA GLY A 61 -5.69 1.47 -6.46
C GLY A 61 -5.29 0.59 -7.65
N THR A 62 -6.24 0.40 -8.57
CA THR A 62 -6.08 -0.44 -9.78
C THR A 62 -4.82 -0.12 -10.57
N GLY A 63 -4.56 1.17 -10.88
CA GLY A 63 -3.44 1.54 -11.75
C GLY A 63 -2.05 1.20 -11.18
N LEU A 64 -1.88 1.25 -9.85
CA LEU A 64 -0.62 0.86 -9.21
C LEU A 64 -0.46 -0.66 -9.20
N THR A 65 -1.53 -1.37 -8.85
CA THR A 65 -1.53 -2.83 -8.77
C THR A 65 -1.32 -3.46 -10.15
N GLN A 66 -1.92 -2.90 -11.20
CA GLN A 66 -1.68 -3.31 -12.59
C GLN A 66 -0.20 -3.12 -12.99
N ARG A 67 0.39 -1.94 -12.75
CA ARG A 67 1.81 -1.70 -13.04
C ARG A 67 2.72 -2.64 -12.26
N ALA A 68 2.37 -2.98 -11.02
CA ALA A 68 3.11 -3.95 -10.23
C ALA A 68 3.08 -5.35 -10.89
N LEU A 69 1.93 -5.76 -11.45
CA LEU A 69 1.80 -7.03 -12.16
C LEU A 69 2.60 -7.01 -13.48
N GLU A 70 2.50 -5.94 -14.26
CA GLU A 70 3.19 -5.81 -15.56
C GLU A 70 4.72 -5.75 -15.41
N SER A 71 5.22 -5.10 -14.36
CA SER A 71 6.65 -5.01 -14.06
C SER A 71 7.23 -6.26 -13.38
N GLY A 72 6.40 -7.24 -13.01
CA GLY A 72 6.83 -8.40 -12.22
C GLY A 72 7.12 -8.09 -10.75
N ALA A 73 6.73 -6.91 -10.26
CA ALA A 73 6.77 -6.59 -8.84
C ALA A 73 5.76 -7.43 -8.04
N ILE A 74 4.68 -7.90 -8.67
CA ILE A 74 3.80 -8.97 -8.18
C ILE A 74 3.54 -9.97 -9.30
N ASP A 75 3.16 -11.19 -8.93
CA ASP A 75 2.91 -12.30 -9.84
C ASP A 75 1.43 -12.67 -9.96
N VAL A 76 0.64 -12.42 -8.90
CA VAL A 76 -0.81 -12.67 -8.85
C VAL A 76 -1.49 -11.75 -7.85
N TYR A 77 -2.71 -11.30 -8.16
CA TYR A 77 -3.60 -10.61 -7.22
C TYR A 77 -5.08 -10.77 -7.59
N PRO A 78 -6.02 -10.51 -6.65
CA PRO A 78 -7.46 -10.49 -6.94
C PRO A 78 -7.89 -9.22 -7.68
N GLU A 79 -8.67 -9.36 -8.75
CA GLU A 79 -9.18 -8.26 -9.60
C GLU A 79 -10.64 -8.51 -10.01
N TYR A 80 -11.28 -7.55 -10.67
CA TYR A 80 -12.70 -7.60 -11.02
C TYR A 80 -12.92 -7.40 -12.52
N THR A 81 -13.82 -8.18 -13.11
CA THR A 81 -14.14 -8.16 -14.56
C THR A 81 -14.48 -6.76 -15.08
N GLY A 82 -15.35 -6.01 -14.41
CA GLY A 82 -15.68 -4.63 -14.79
C GLY A 82 -14.47 -3.69 -14.77
N THR A 83 -13.53 -3.88 -13.83
CA THR A 83 -12.28 -3.11 -13.78
C THR A 83 -11.34 -3.51 -14.93
N LEU A 84 -11.27 -4.81 -15.24
CA LEU A 84 -10.47 -5.33 -16.35
C LEU A 84 -10.92 -4.71 -17.68
N ALA A 85 -12.22 -4.75 -17.99
CA ALA A 85 -12.77 -4.16 -19.20
C ALA A 85 -12.52 -2.65 -19.28
N ARG A 86 -12.97 -1.91 -18.24
CA ARG A 86 -13.12 -0.45 -18.33
C ARG A 86 -11.84 0.33 -18.03
N VAL A 87 -11.01 -0.15 -17.11
CA VAL A 87 -9.83 0.59 -16.63
C VAL A 87 -8.54 0.03 -17.23
N ILE A 88 -8.38 -1.29 -17.23
CA ILE A 88 -7.13 -1.97 -17.62
C ILE A 88 -7.05 -2.13 -19.14
N LEU A 89 -8.12 -2.63 -19.74
CA LEU A 89 -8.22 -2.86 -21.19
C LEU A 89 -8.77 -1.64 -21.92
N LYS A 90 -9.52 -0.77 -21.23
CA LYS A 90 -10.17 0.44 -21.76
C LYS A 90 -11.09 0.12 -22.94
N ASP A 91 -11.80 -0.99 -22.82
CA ASP A 91 -12.66 -1.55 -23.85
C ASP A 91 -13.95 -2.02 -23.16
N PRO A 92 -14.91 -1.10 -22.93
CA PRO A 92 -16.14 -1.39 -22.18
C PRO A 92 -17.10 -2.31 -22.93
N ALA A 93 -16.82 -2.62 -24.20
CA ALA A 93 -17.57 -3.60 -24.99
C ALA A 93 -17.23 -5.05 -24.61
N LEU A 94 -16.13 -5.28 -23.88
CA LEU A 94 -15.79 -6.60 -23.35
C LEU A 94 -16.70 -6.91 -22.16
N ASP A 95 -17.75 -7.69 -22.41
CA ASP A 95 -18.80 -8.02 -21.44
C ASP A 95 -18.77 -9.48 -20.95
N THR A 96 -18.09 -10.36 -21.68
CA THR A 96 -17.94 -11.78 -21.29
C THR A 96 -16.56 -12.10 -20.70
N GLU A 97 -16.53 -13.08 -19.78
CA GLU A 97 -15.26 -13.58 -19.21
C GLU A 97 -14.32 -14.15 -20.27
N ASP A 98 -14.85 -14.77 -21.33
CA ASP A 98 -14.05 -15.39 -22.38
C ASP A 98 -13.35 -14.35 -23.26
N GLU A 99 -14.03 -13.26 -23.60
CA GLU A 99 -13.44 -12.13 -24.33
C GLU A 99 -12.35 -11.43 -23.50
N LEU A 100 -12.62 -11.21 -22.21
CA LEU A 100 -11.63 -10.69 -21.27
C LEU A 100 -10.40 -11.59 -21.20
N ARG A 101 -10.58 -12.91 -21.04
CA ARG A 101 -9.50 -13.88 -20.99
C ARG A 101 -8.66 -13.85 -22.27
N ALA A 102 -9.29 -13.89 -23.44
CA ALA A 102 -8.59 -13.83 -24.72
C ALA A 102 -7.80 -12.52 -24.92
N ARG A 103 -8.31 -11.39 -24.43
CA ARG A 103 -7.60 -10.11 -24.49
C ARG A 103 -6.41 -10.05 -23.51
N LEU A 104 -6.57 -10.59 -22.31
CA LEU A 104 -5.52 -10.62 -21.28
C LEU A 104 -4.38 -11.59 -21.64
N GLU A 105 -4.68 -12.73 -22.26
CA GLU A 105 -3.68 -13.69 -22.72
C GLU A 105 -2.72 -13.09 -23.74
N ARG A 106 -3.21 -12.22 -24.62
CA ARG A 106 -2.38 -11.46 -25.58
C ARG A 106 -1.43 -10.46 -24.91
N ARG A 107 -1.70 -10.08 -23.66
CA ARG A 107 -0.81 -9.25 -22.83
C ARG A 107 0.08 -10.09 -21.89
N GLY A 108 0.11 -11.42 -22.05
CA GLY A 108 0.90 -12.30 -21.20
C GLY A 108 0.33 -12.46 -19.79
N LEU A 109 -0.97 -12.22 -19.61
CA LEU A 109 -1.68 -12.38 -18.34
C LEU A 109 -2.63 -13.57 -18.40
N ALA A 110 -2.90 -14.18 -17.26
CA ALA A 110 -3.86 -15.25 -17.08
C ALA A 110 -4.95 -14.78 -16.10
N MET A 111 -6.20 -15.14 -16.40
CA MET A 111 -7.36 -14.83 -15.57
C MET A 111 -8.02 -16.14 -15.14
N SER A 112 -8.35 -16.29 -13.85
CA SER A 112 -9.18 -17.40 -13.39
C SER A 112 -10.62 -17.26 -13.90
N ALA A 113 -11.46 -18.28 -13.67
CA ALA A 113 -12.91 -18.08 -13.67
C ALA A 113 -13.33 -17.21 -12.47
N SER A 114 -14.59 -16.75 -12.46
CA SER A 114 -15.18 -16.07 -11.31
C SER A 114 -14.99 -16.85 -10.01
N LEU A 115 -14.67 -16.13 -8.94
CA LEU A 115 -14.56 -16.68 -7.58
C LEU A 115 -15.93 -17.02 -6.98
N GLY A 116 -17.02 -16.59 -7.62
CA GLY A 116 -18.40 -16.90 -7.26
C GLY A 116 -19.23 -15.71 -6.76
N PHE A 117 -18.64 -14.52 -6.67
CA PHE A 117 -19.33 -13.31 -6.24
C PHE A 117 -18.96 -12.12 -7.13
N ALA A 118 -19.85 -11.12 -7.15
CA ALA A 118 -19.60 -9.82 -7.74
C ALA A 118 -19.52 -8.76 -6.64
N ASN A 119 -18.55 -7.86 -6.76
CA ASN A 119 -18.43 -6.68 -5.91
C ASN A 119 -18.82 -5.44 -6.71
N THR A 120 -20.12 -5.29 -6.89
CA THR A 120 -20.70 -4.18 -7.64
C THR A 120 -21.19 -3.06 -6.72
N TYR A 121 -21.36 -1.87 -7.29
CA TYR A 121 -22.08 -0.79 -6.61
C TYR A 121 -23.51 -1.24 -6.33
N ALA A 122 -24.00 -0.85 -5.17
CA ALA A 122 -25.39 -1.03 -4.80
C ALA A 122 -25.87 0.20 -4.03
N LEU A 123 -27.18 0.27 -3.84
CA LEU A 123 -27.81 1.26 -2.99
C LEU A 123 -28.31 0.60 -1.72
N ALA A 124 -28.01 1.21 -0.58
CA ALA A 124 -28.41 0.71 0.72
C ALA A 124 -29.29 1.71 1.48
N VAL A 125 -30.31 1.17 2.13
CA VAL A 125 -31.20 1.90 3.05
C VAL A 125 -31.27 1.17 4.39
N ARG A 126 -31.69 1.84 5.46
CA ARG A 126 -31.98 1.14 6.73
C ARG A 126 -33.10 0.12 6.53
N GLU A 127 -32.94 -1.08 7.09
CA GLU A 127 -33.95 -2.15 7.01
C GLU A 127 -35.34 -1.70 7.50
N GLU A 128 -35.38 -0.94 8.59
CA GLU A 128 -36.63 -0.35 9.12
C GLU A 128 -37.32 0.57 8.10
N GLN A 129 -36.54 1.41 7.43
CA GLN A 129 -37.06 2.34 6.43
C GLN A 129 -37.50 1.62 5.16
N ALA A 130 -36.76 0.59 4.75
CA ALA A 130 -37.15 -0.26 3.64
C ALA A 130 -38.50 -0.94 3.89
N GLN A 131 -38.73 -1.44 5.11
CA GLN A 131 -40.01 -2.03 5.49
C GLN A 131 -41.14 -0.99 5.53
N ARG A 132 -40.88 0.19 6.12
CA ARG A 132 -41.87 1.26 6.25
C ARG A 132 -42.32 1.83 4.90
N LEU A 133 -41.39 2.00 3.96
CA LEU A 133 -41.66 2.61 2.65
C LEU A 133 -41.89 1.57 1.54
N GLY A 134 -41.71 0.28 1.84
CA GLY A 134 -41.85 -0.79 0.86
C GLY A 134 -40.74 -0.82 -0.19
N LEU A 135 -39.52 -0.44 0.18
CA LEU A 135 -38.35 -0.44 -0.71
C LEU A 135 -37.73 -1.84 -0.80
N ARG A 136 -37.70 -2.39 -2.00
CA ARG A 136 -37.04 -3.65 -2.35
C ARG A 136 -36.10 -3.49 -3.54
N THR A 137 -36.52 -2.73 -4.56
CA THR A 137 -35.75 -2.52 -5.78
C THR A 137 -35.28 -1.07 -5.90
N ILE A 138 -34.37 -0.80 -6.82
CA ILE A 138 -33.94 0.56 -7.15
C ILE A 138 -35.10 1.35 -7.78
N ASP A 139 -35.95 0.71 -8.59
CA ASP A 139 -37.16 1.34 -9.17
C ASP A 139 -38.11 1.90 -8.10
N ASP A 140 -38.16 1.29 -6.90
CA ASP A 140 -39.00 1.78 -5.81
C ASP A 140 -38.63 3.21 -5.36
N LEU A 141 -37.36 3.60 -5.48
CA LEU A 141 -36.88 4.93 -5.10
C LEU A 141 -37.53 6.06 -5.92
N ALA A 142 -37.97 5.80 -7.15
CA ALA A 142 -38.63 6.80 -7.97
C ALA A 142 -39.95 7.32 -7.35
N ARG A 143 -40.56 6.55 -6.45
CA ARG A 143 -41.81 6.90 -5.74
C ARG A 143 -41.58 7.75 -4.49
N HIS A 144 -40.32 8.00 -4.12
CA HIS A 144 -39.95 8.62 -2.85
C HIS A 144 -38.99 9.81 -3.03
N PRO A 145 -39.43 10.91 -3.68
CA PRO A 145 -38.60 12.08 -3.91
C PRO A 145 -38.17 12.84 -2.65
N GLU A 146 -38.79 12.55 -1.51
CA GLU A 146 -38.48 13.12 -0.20
C GLU A 146 -37.17 12.57 0.40
N LEU A 147 -36.68 11.43 -0.09
CA LEU A 147 -35.49 10.78 0.48
C LEU A 147 -34.22 11.60 0.26
N THR A 148 -33.32 11.49 1.24
CA THR A 148 -32.01 12.11 1.20
C THR A 148 -30.91 11.05 1.05
N ALA A 149 -29.83 11.39 0.34
CA ALA A 149 -28.72 10.47 0.11
C ALA A 149 -27.36 11.08 0.43
N ALA A 150 -26.44 10.23 0.86
CA ALA A 150 -25.01 10.51 0.91
C ALA A 150 -24.29 9.61 -0.08
N PHE A 151 -23.58 10.20 -1.05
CA PHE A 151 -22.84 9.44 -2.05
C PHE A 151 -21.35 9.78 -2.06
N THR A 152 -20.52 8.79 -2.36
CA THR A 152 -19.08 9.05 -2.60
C THR A 152 -18.85 9.90 -3.85
N SER A 153 -17.76 10.67 -3.87
CA SER A 153 -17.35 11.45 -5.06
C SER A 153 -17.23 10.56 -6.31
N GLY A 154 -16.64 9.36 -6.14
CA GLY A 154 -16.52 8.39 -7.22
C GLY A 154 -17.87 7.96 -7.80
N PHE A 155 -18.86 7.68 -6.96
CA PHE A 155 -20.19 7.31 -7.42
C PHE A 155 -20.94 8.47 -8.09
N LEU A 156 -20.72 9.71 -7.63
CA LEU A 156 -21.36 10.91 -8.18
C LEU A 156 -20.83 11.33 -9.56
N GLU A 157 -19.56 11.04 -9.86
CA GLU A 157 -18.89 11.53 -11.06
C GLU A 157 -18.93 10.56 -12.25
N ARG A 158 -19.24 9.27 -12.01
CA ARG A 158 -19.15 8.22 -13.03
C ARG A 158 -20.44 8.03 -13.82
N GLU A 159 -20.31 7.71 -15.10
CA GLU A 159 -21.46 7.39 -15.95
C GLU A 159 -22.19 6.11 -15.48
N ASP A 160 -21.45 5.11 -15.00
CA ASP A 160 -21.99 3.91 -14.35
C ASP A 160 -22.29 4.10 -12.84
N GLY A 161 -22.36 5.36 -12.39
CA GLY A 161 -22.73 5.76 -11.04
C GLY A 161 -24.05 6.54 -11.01
N TRP A 162 -24.16 7.52 -10.11
CA TRP A 162 -25.38 8.28 -9.87
C TRP A 162 -25.98 8.98 -11.10
N PRO A 163 -25.20 9.67 -11.97
CA PRO A 163 -25.73 10.30 -13.18
C PRO A 163 -26.50 9.34 -14.09
N GLY A 164 -25.92 8.16 -14.38
CA GLY A 164 -26.55 7.15 -15.21
C GLY A 164 -27.72 6.47 -14.51
N LEU A 165 -27.57 6.15 -13.21
CA LEU A 165 -28.60 5.51 -12.41
C LEU A 165 -29.86 6.37 -12.33
N ARG A 166 -29.69 7.66 -11.99
CA ARG A 166 -30.77 8.66 -11.91
C ARG A 166 -31.53 8.77 -13.23
N SER A 167 -30.80 8.75 -14.36
CA SER A 167 -31.40 8.83 -15.69
C SER A 167 -32.19 7.56 -16.04
N ARG A 168 -31.60 6.37 -15.81
CA ARG A 168 -32.20 5.08 -16.19
C ARG A 168 -33.41 4.71 -15.34
N TYR A 169 -33.37 5.03 -14.06
CA TYR A 169 -34.44 4.70 -13.09
C TYR A 169 -35.41 5.86 -12.85
N GLY A 170 -35.14 7.05 -13.39
CA GLY A 170 -36.00 8.22 -13.19
C GLY A 170 -36.04 8.73 -11.74
N ILE A 171 -35.01 8.45 -10.95
CA ILE A 171 -34.98 8.74 -9.52
C ILE A 171 -34.84 10.25 -9.31
N ARG A 172 -35.56 10.78 -8.32
CA ARG A 172 -35.36 12.12 -7.79
C ARG A 172 -35.23 12.00 -6.28
N LEU A 173 -34.33 12.78 -5.68
CA LEU A 173 -34.09 12.79 -4.24
C LEU A 173 -34.09 14.23 -3.76
N ALA A 174 -34.53 14.46 -2.53
CA ALA A 174 -34.68 15.79 -1.95
C ALA A 174 -33.32 16.47 -1.76
N ARG A 175 -32.32 15.68 -1.36
CA ARG A 175 -30.93 16.14 -1.18
C ARG A 175 -29.96 15.00 -1.43
N VAL A 176 -28.84 15.33 -2.08
CA VAL A 176 -27.71 14.43 -2.29
C VAL A 176 -26.45 15.14 -1.80
N GLU A 177 -25.78 14.57 -0.80
CA GLU A 177 -24.56 15.11 -0.20
C GLU A 177 -23.35 14.25 -0.57
N VAL A 178 -22.18 14.86 -0.70
CA VAL A 178 -20.93 14.14 -0.96
C VAL A 178 -20.32 13.71 0.36
N MET A 179 -20.13 12.41 0.57
CA MET A 179 -19.53 11.85 1.78
C MET A 179 -18.67 10.63 1.47
N GLU A 180 -17.56 10.46 2.21
CA GLU A 180 -16.77 9.23 2.18
C GLU A 180 -17.54 8.06 2.83
N HIS A 181 -17.38 6.83 2.34
CA HIS A 181 -18.14 5.64 2.80
C HIS A 181 -18.21 5.50 4.33
N ALA A 182 -17.09 5.65 5.04
CA ALA A 182 -17.05 5.53 6.50
C ALA A 182 -17.94 6.56 7.21
N LEU A 183 -18.05 7.77 6.67
CA LEU A 183 -18.93 8.83 7.18
C LEU A 183 -20.38 8.59 6.74
N ALA A 184 -20.60 8.18 5.49
CA ALA A 184 -21.91 7.86 4.95
C ALA A 184 -22.59 6.73 5.75
N TYR A 185 -21.85 5.70 6.16
CA TYR A 185 -22.36 4.66 7.05
C TYR A 185 -22.84 5.20 8.40
N ARG A 186 -22.09 6.12 9.01
CA ARG A 186 -22.49 6.76 10.27
C ARG A 186 -23.74 7.63 10.07
N ALA A 187 -23.82 8.35 8.95
CA ALA A 187 -24.93 9.23 8.62
C ALA A 187 -26.23 8.46 8.30
N VAL A 188 -26.14 7.33 7.58
CA VAL A 188 -27.27 6.42 7.38
C VAL A 188 -27.66 5.76 8.70
N ALA A 189 -26.70 5.29 9.51
CA ALA A 189 -27.02 4.66 10.79
C ALA A 189 -27.69 5.62 11.79
N SER A 190 -27.32 6.90 11.79
CA SER A 190 -27.88 7.93 12.69
C SER A 190 -29.19 8.55 12.20
N GLY A 191 -29.65 8.20 11.00
CA GLY A 191 -30.86 8.80 10.41
C GLY A 191 -30.64 10.17 9.76
N GLN A 192 -29.39 10.64 9.63
CA GLN A 192 -29.07 11.92 9.02
C GLN A 192 -29.31 11.93 7.50
N VAL A 193 -29.11 10.77 6.85
CA VAL A 193 -29.49 10.50 5.45
C VAL A 193 -30.24 9.17 5.37
N ASP A 194 -31.01 8.96 4.29
CA ASP A 194 -31.86 7.78 4.12
C ASP A 194 -31.21 6.68 3.26
N LEU A 195 -30.36 7.10 2.32
CA LEU A 195 -29.78 6.28 1.26
C LEU A 195 -28.27 6.52 1.16
N MET A 196 -27.50 5.49 0.84
CA MET A 196 -26.10 5.66 0.44
C MET A 196 -25.69 4.67 -0.66
N ASP A 197 -24.59 4.98 -1.36
CA ASP A 197 -23.88 4.01 -2.17
C ASP A 197 -23.06 3.09 -1.27
N VAL A 198 -23.03 1.82 -1.65
CA VAL A 198 -22.25 0.78 -0.98
C VAL A 198 -21.66 -0.16 -2.01
N PHE A 199 -20.72 -0.98 -1.56
CA PHE A 199 -20.34 -2.18 -2.26
C PHE A 199 -21.17 -3.36 -1.76
N SER A 200 -21.66 -4.19 -2.69
CA SER A 200 -22.54 -5.34 -2.40
C SER A 200 -21.94 -6.36 -1.43
N THR A 201 -20.61 -6.41 -1.30
CA THR A 201 -19.89 -7.28 -0.37
C THR A 201 -19.41 -6.59 0.90
N ASP A 202 -19.80 -5.35 1.16
CA ASP A 202 -19.32 -4.61 2.33
C ASP A 202 -19.82 -5.24 3.64
N GLY A 203 -18.89 -5.46 4.59
CA GLY A 203 -19.19 -6.07 5.88
C GLY A 203 -20.06 -5.20 6.79
N GLN A 204 -20.13 -3.89 6.55
CA GLN A 204 -20.94 -2.96 7.35
C GLN A 204 -22.45 -3.17 7.21
N LEU A 205 -22.89 -3.79 6.09
CA LEU A 205 -24.31 -3.97 5.75
C LEU A 205 -25.06 -4.78 6.82
N GLU A 206 -24.45 -5.87 7.30
CA GLU A 206 -25.07 -6.76 8.28
C GLU A 206 -25.15 -6.10 9.67
N ARG A 207 -24.07 -5.45 10.11
CA ARG A 207 -24.01 -4.78 11.43
C ARG A 207 -25.00 -3.64 11.55
N LEU A 208 -25.07 -2.81 10.50
CA LEU A 208 -25.93 -1.63 10.48
C LEU A 208 -27.37 -1.97 10.05
N ARG A 209 -27.65 -3.27 9.80
CA ARG A 209 -28.94 -3.76 9.31
C ARG A 209 -29.42 -2.93 8.12
N LEU A 210 -28.56 -2.80 7.13
CA LEU A 210 -28.88 -2.12 5.90
C LEU A 210 -29.38 -3.13 4.88
N ARG A 211 -30.43 -2.75 4.16
CA ARG A 211 -30.96 -3.51 3.03
C ARG A 211 -30.35 -2.98 1.75
N LEU A 212 -29.76 -3.88 0.97
CA LEU A 212 -29.43 -3.62 -0.42
C LEU A 212 -30.70 -3.62 -1.27
N LEU A 213 -30.86 -2.58 -2.09
CA LEU A 213 -31.93 -2.52 -3.07
C LEU A 213 -31.52 -3.31 -4.32
N GLU A 214 -32.42 -4.15 -4.82
CA GLU A 214 -32.22 -4.95 -6.01
C GLU A 214 -32.14 -4.07 -7.26
N ASP A 215 -31.08 -4.22 -8.05
CA ASP A 215 -30.87 -3.54 -9.34
C ASP A 215 -31.71 -4.24 -10.44
N ASP A 216 -33.01 -4.00 -10.41
CA ASP A 216 -34.04 -4.71 -11.20
C ASP A 216 -33.94 -4.49 -12.72
N ARG A 217 -33.20 -3.47 -13.17
CA ARG A 217 -32.89 -3.20 -14.58
C ARG A 217 -31.43 -3.48 -14.96
N HIS A 218 -30.66 -4.15 -14.09
CA HIS A 218 -29.26 -4.53 -14.32
C HIS A 218 -28.42 -3.36 -14.85
N PHE A 219 -28.47 -2.23 -14.15
CA PHE A 219 -27.70 -1.04 -14.52
C PHE A 219 -26.21 -1.21 -14.20
N PHE A 220 -25.90 -1.76 -13.03
CA PHE A 220 -24.53 -1.87 -12.59
C PHE A 220 -23.80 -2.97 -13.35
N PRO A 221 -22.58 -2.72 -13.84
CA PRO A 221 -21.78 -3.75 -14.50
C PRO A 221 -21.49 -4.92 -13.55
N ASP A 222 -21.28 -6.10 -14.12
CA ASP A 222 -20.78 -7.24 -13.35
C ASP A 222 -19.30 -7.04 -12.99
N TYR A 223 -19.06 -6.86 -11.70
CA TYR A 223 -17.73 -6.83 -11.10
C TYR A 223 -17.43 -8.19 -10.45
N ALA A 224 -17.49 -9.26 -11.23
CA ALA A 224 -17.14 -10.59 -10.77
C ALA A 224 -15.67 -10.62 -10.33
N ALA A 225 -15.42 -11.10 -9.10
CA ALA A 225 -14.06 -11.25 -8.59
C ALA A 225 -13.36 -12.40 -9.32
N VAL A 226 -12.09 -12.19 -9.69
CA VAL A 226 -11.22 -13.14 -10.38
C VAL A 226 -9.80 -13.02 -9.83
N LEU A 227 -8.95 -14.02 -10.09
CA LEU A 227 -7.50 -13.88 -9.93
C LEU A 227 -6.89 -13.46 -11.26
N LEU A 228 -6.06 -12.42 -11.22
CA LEU A 228 -5.22 -12.00 -12.33
C LEU A 228 -3.76 -12.35 -12.02
N ALA A 229 -3.12 -13.13 -12.90
CA ALA A 229 -1.75 -13.61 -12.73
C ALA A 229 -0.91 -13.33 -13.98
N ARG A 230 0.42 -13.25 -13.81
CA ARG A 230 1.35 -13.30 -14.94
C ARG A 230 1.34 -14.71 -15.53
N ARG A 231 1.25 -14.84 -16.85
CA ARG A 231 1.26 -16.16 -17.53
C ARG A 231 2.53 -16.97 -17.25
N GLU A 232 3.64 -16.28 -17.00
CA GLU A 232 4.89 -16.88 -16.56
C GLU A 232 4.73 -17.65 -15.24
N MET A 233 4.00 -17.08 -14.26
CA MET A 233 3.74 -17.71 -12.96
C MET A 233 2.92 -18.99 -13.14
N THR A 234 1.87 -18.97 -13.96
CA THR A 234 0.99 -20.12 -14.16
C THR A 234 1.69 -21.27 -14.89
N THR A 235 2.69 -20.96 -15.72
CA THR A 235 3.51 -21.95 -16.43
C THR A 235 4.61 -22.51 -15.52
N ARG A 236 5.23 -21.66 -14.68
CA ARG A 236 6.34 -22.05 -13.80
C ARG A 236 5.87 -22.79 -12.54
N TYR A 237 4.69 -22.47 -12.01
CA TYR A 237 4.12 -23.06 -10.79
C TYR A 237 2.73 -23.65 -11.05
N PRO A 238 2.63 -24.67 -11.93
CA PRO A 238 1.34 -25.17 -12.41
C PRO A 238 0.52 -25.85 -11.30
N ARG A 239 1.12 -26.52 -10.30
CA ARG A 239 0.33 -27.13 -9.20
C ARG A 239 -0.26 -26.04 -8.32
N THR A 240 0.48 -24.96 -8.08
CA THR A 240 0.00 -23.81 -7.32
C THR A 240 -1.18 -23.14 -8.02
N TRP A 241 -1.05 -22.85 -9.32
CA TRP A 241 -2.14 -22.26 -10.10
C TRP A 241 -3.38 -23.15 -10.14
N ALA A 242 -3.21 -24.45 -10.38
CA ALA A 242 -4.32 -25.42 -10.36
C ALA A 242 -5.01 -25.47 -8.98
N ARG A 243 -4.24 -25.44 -7.89
CA ARG A 243 -4.79 -25.46 -6.53
C ARG A 243 -5.54 -24.18 -6.19
N LEU A 244 -5.01 -23.01 -6.58
CA LEU A 244 -5.69 -21.73 -6.39
C LEU A 244 -7.07 -21.75 -7.04
N ARG A 245 -7.13 -22.18 -8.31
CA ARG A 245 -8.39 -22.31 -9.05
C ARG A 245 -9.37 -23.26 -8.35
N GLN A 246 -8.92 -24.45 -7.94
CA GLN A 246 -9.77 -25.42 -7.22
C GLN A 246 -10.35 -24.89 -5.90
N VAL A 247 -9.60 -24.03 -5.20
CA VAL A 247 -9.98 -23.50 -3.88
C VAL A 247 -10.87 -22.26 -3.98
N LEU A 248 -10.73 -21.47 -5.04
CA LEU A 248 -11.37 -20.16 -5.15
C LEU A 248 -12.46 -20.09 -6.21
N GLU A 249 -12.34 -20.75 -7.37
CA GLU A 249 -13.32 -20.65 -8.47
C GLU A 249 -14.70 -21.16 -8.03
N GLY A 250 -15.72 -20.31 -8.07
CA GLY A 250 -17.11 -20.61 -7.69
C GLY A 250 -17.32 -20.98 -6.21
N ARG A 251 -16.40 -20.64 -5.30
CA ARG A 251 -16.46 -21.05 -3.88
C ARG A 251 -16.88 -19.95 -2.91
N LEU A 252 -16.98 -18.71 -3.36
CA LEU A 252 -17.34 -17.54 -2.56
C LEU A 252 -18.59 -16.89 -3.13
N ASP A 253 -19.73 -16.98 -2.45
CA ASP A 253 -20.88 -16.13 -2.75
C ASP A 253 -20.76 -14.75 -2.06
N ALA A 254 -21.59 -13.79 -2.47
CA ALA A 254 -21.55 -12.42 -1.95
C ALA A 254 -21.80 -12.36 -0.43
N SER A 255 -22.70 -13.19 0.11
CA SER A 255 -22.99 -13.23 1.55
C SER A 255 -21.78 -13.74 2.34
N ARG A 256 -21.09 -14.75 1.81
CA ARG A 256 -19.90 -15.33 2.43
C ARG A 256 -18.75 -14.34 2.39
N MET A 257 -18.58 -13.61 1.29
CA MET A 257 -17.57 -12.56 1.20
C MET A 257 -17.87 -11.41 2.16
N ALA A 258 -19.13 -10.97 2.26
CA ALA A 258 -19.55 -9.95 3.21
C ALA A 258 -19.27 -10.36 4.67
N ARG A 259 -19.51 -11.63 5.04
CA ARG A 259 -19.13 -12.16 6.37
C ARG A 259 -17.62 -12.14 6.60
N LEU A 260 -16.81 -12.51 5.59
CA LEU A 260 -15.35 -12.45 5.71
C LEU A 260 -14.86 -10.99 5.86
N ASN A 261 -15.44 -10.04 5.12
CA ASN A 261 -15.15 -8.62 5.26
C ASN A 261 -15.54 -8.11 6.64
N ALA A 262 -16.74 -8.45 7.13
CA ALA A 262 -17.22 -8.13 8.46
C ALA A 262 -16.27 -8.65 9.56
N MET A 263 -15.76 -9.87 9.44
CA MET A 263 -14.79 -10.41 10.37
C MET A 263 -13.50 -9.57 10.44
N ALA A 264 -13.04 -9.01 9.32
CA ALA A 264 -11.85 -8.16 9.30
C ALA A 264 -12.16 -6.73 9.77
N ASP A 265 -13.23 -6.11 9.26
CA ASP A 265 -13.56 -4.69 9.47
C ASP A 265 -14.24 -4.44 10.82
N LEU A 266 -15.10 -5.36 11.27
CA LEU A 266 -15.96 -5.15 12.44
C LEU A 266 -15.43 -5.86 13.68
N ASP A 267 -15.10 -7.15 13.53
CA ASP A 267 -14.54 -7.94 14.61
C ASP A 267 -13.02 -7.66 14.76
N GLY A 268 -12.47 -6.88 13.84
CA GLY A 268 -11.07 -6.50 13.76
C GLY A 268 -10.15 -7.69 13.52
N ARG A 269 -10.64 -8.87 13.10
CA ARG A 269 -9.82 -10.10 13.08
C ARG A 269 -8.63 -9.98 12.13
N PRO A 270 -7.47 -10.58 12.48
CA PRO A 270 -6.33 -10.57 11.58
C PRO A 270 -6.70 -11.23 10.25
N VAL A 271 -6.38 -10.56 9.14
CA VAL A 271 -6.66 -11.04 7.78
C VAL A 271 -6.17 -12.47 7.55
N ALA A 272 -5.02 -12.85 8.13
CA ALA A 272 -4.49 -14.21 8.09
C ALA A 272 -5.41 -15.25 8.74
N GLU A 273 -6.07 -14.91 9.85
CA GLU A 273 -7.04 -15.81 10.48
C GLU A 273 -8.32 -15.92 9.67
N VAL A 274 -8.81 -14.81 9.12
CA VAL A 274 -10.00 -14.77 8.26
C VAL A 274 -9.77 -15.67 7.03
N ALA A 275 -8.63 -15.52 6.37
CA ALA A 275 -8.23 -16.34 5.24
C ALA A 275 -8.05 -17.83 5.61
N ALA A 276 -7.42 -18.11 6.76
CA ALA A 276 -7.23 -19.48 7.24
C ALA A 276 -8.56 -20.18 7.50
N ALA A 277 -9.53 -19.47 8.06
CA ALA A 277 -10.86 -19.99 8.34
C ALA A 277 -11.65 -20.28 7.06
N PHE A 278 -11.61 -19.37 6.08
CA PHE A 278 -12.15 -19.62 4.75
C PHE A 278 -11.62 -20.95 4.18
N LEU A 279 -10.30 -21.15 4.25
CA LEU A 279 -9.62 -22.34 3.74
C LEU A 279 -9.91 -23.62 4.55
N ALA A 280 -10.31 -23.51 5.81
CA ALA A 280 -10.68 -24.64 6.66
C ALA A 280 -12.13 -25.11 6.43
N GLY A 281 -12.92 -24.38 5.64
CA GLY A 281 -14.29 -24.75 5.30
C GLY A 281 -15.31 -24.52 6.41
N GLY A 282 -14.97 -23.74 7.44
CA GLY A 282 -15.86 -23.43 8.56
C GLY A 282 -15.66 -22.02 9.11
N GLU A 283 -16.54 -21.61 10.02
CA GLU A 283 -16.29 -20.42 10.81
C GLU A 283 -15.12 -20.66 11.76
N PRO A 284 -14.21 -19.70 11.90
CA PRO A 284 -13.11 -19.84 12.83
C PRO A 284 -13.64 -19.97 14.26
N ALA A 285 -13.16 -20.97 14.99
CA ALA A 285 -13.34 -21.05 16.43
C ALA A 285 -12.93 -19.71 17.09
N PRO A 286 -13.62 -19.25 18.16
CA PRO A 286 -13.23 -18.05 18.90
C PRO A 286 -11.86 -18.28 19.54
N GLY A 287 -10.80 -17.92 18.81
CA GLY A 287 -9.41 -18.16 19.16
C GLY A 287 -8.71 -16.88 19.55
N GLY A 288 -9.02 -16.34 20.74
CA GLY A 288 -8.39 -15.13 21.29
C GLY A 288 -6.91 -15.28 21.70
N GLY A 289 -6.20 -16.34 21.30
CA GLY A 289 -4.84 -16.64 21.77
C GLY A 289 -3.70 -16.46 20.76
N GLY A 290 -3.99 -16.39 19.46
CA GLY A 290 -2.96 -16.38 18.40
C GLY A 290 -2.56 -14.99 17.89
N ARG A 291 -3.47 -14.00 18.03
CA ARG A 291 -3.35 -12.66 17.47
C ARG A 291 -2.09 -11.93 17.90
N ALA A 292 -1.76 -11.96 19.21
CA ALA A 292 -0.58 -11.28 19.73
C ALA A 292 0.72 -11.86 19.16
N ARG A 293 0.82 -13.19 19.04
CA ARG A 293 2.02 -13.85 18.52
C ARG A 293 2.21 -13.63 17.03
N ALA A 294 1.12 -13.66 16.24
CA ALA A 294 1.15 -13.35 14.81
C ALA A 294 1.53 -11.89 14.57
N LEU A 295 0.93 -10.97 15.33
CA LEU A 295 1.25 -9.54 15.26
C LEU A 295 2.72 -9.29 15.65
N LEU A 296 3.23 -9.93 16.71
CA LEU A 296 4.63 -9.80 17.11
C LEU A 296 5.60 -10.31 16.03
N ALA A 297 5.28 -11.42 15.36
CA ALA A 297 6.07 -11.94 14.26
C ALA A 297 6.06 -11.00 13.03
N GLU A 298 4.89 -10.47 12.69
CA GLU A 298 4.72 -9.47 11.62
C GLU A 298 5.50 -8.19 11.94
N LEU A 299 5.37 -7.69 13.17
CA LEU A 299 6.06 -6.50 13.66
C LEU A 299 7.58 -6.64 13.53
N GLY A 300 8.16 -7.80 13.87
CA GLY A 300 9.60 -8.01 13.71
C GLY A 300 10.08 -7.85 12.26
N GLY A 301 9.32 -8.37 11.29
CA GLY A 301 9.60 -8.19 9.86
C GLY A 301 9.47 -6.73 9.43
N LEU A 302 8.41 -6.05 9.87
CA LEU A 302 8.16 -4.65 9.54
C LEU A 302 9.17 -3.71 10.20
N THR A 303 9.61 -3.98 11.43
CA THR A 303 10.69 -3.24 12.11
C THR A 303 11.98 -3.32 11.31
N ARG A 304 12.34 -4.51 10.83
CA ARG A 304 13.52 -4.70 9.98
C ARG A 304 13.40 -3.90 8.69
N ASP A 305 12.26 -3.99 8.02
CA ASP A 305 12.02 -3.26 6.77
C ASP A 305 12.08 -1.73 6.98
N HIS A 306 11.48 -1.24 8.07
CA HIS A 306 11.51 0.18 8.42
C HIS A 306 12.93 0.67 8.74
N LEU A 307 13.70 -0.12 9.49
CA LEU A 307 15.11 0.16 9.77
C LEU A 307 15.95 0.21 8.49
N VAL A 308 15.74 -0.73 7.57
CA VAL A 308 16.44 -0.77 6.28
C VAL A 308 16.13 0.49 5.47
N LEU A 309 14.85 0.89 5.38
CA LEU A 309 14.46 2.12 4.69
C LEU A 309 15.15 3.35 5.31
N VAL A 310 15.08 3.48 6.64
CA VAL A 310 15.61 4.65 7.35
C VAL A 310 17.14 4.71 7.27
N LEU A 311 17.84 3.65 7.65
CA LEU A 311 19.30 3.66 7.79
C LEU A 311 20.02 3.78 6.44
N ILE A 312 19.53 3.09 5.40
CA ILE A 312 20.13 3.19 4.07
C ILE A 312 19.90 4.58 3.49
N SER A 313 18.69 5.13 3.61
CA SER A 313 18.39 6.47 3.08
C SER A 313 19.17 7.58 3.80
N VAL A 314 19.27 7.51 5.12
CA VAL A 314 20.08 8.47 5.89
C VAL A 314 21.56 8.27 5.58
N GLY A 315 22.05 7.03 5.49
CA GLY A 315 23.43 6.74 5.10
C GLY A 315 23.78 7.35 3.74
N ALA A 316 22.93 7.17 2.73
CA ALA A 316 23.10 7.79 1.42
C ALA A 316 23.07 9.32 1.50
N ALA A 317 22.16 9.89 2.29
CA ALA A 317 22.08 11.33 2.52
C ALA A 317 23.31 11.89 3.24
N VAL A 318 23.94 11.15 4.16
CA VAL A 318 25.20 11.55 4.80
C VAL A 318 26.35 11.53 3.80
N LEU A 319 26.46 10.45 3.02
CA LEU A 319 27.51 10.28 2.02
C LEU A 319 27.47 11.37 0.94
N LEU A 320 26.28 11.85 0.57
CA LEU A 320 26.12 12.91 -0.43
C LEU A 320 26.06 14.31 0.20
N GLY A 321 25.33 14.45 1.30
CA GLY A 321 25.01 15.72 1.94
C GLY A 321 26.22 16.39 2.58
N ILE A 322 27.14 15.64 3.19
CA ILE A 322 28.37 16.23 3.76
C ILE A 322 29.25 16.84 2.64
N PRO A 323 29.60 16.11 1.56
CA PRO A 323 30.32 16.70 0.43
C PRO A 323 29.64 17.92 -0.17
N MET A 324 28.31 17.87 -0.34
CA MET A 324 27.50 18.98 -0.84
C MET A 324 27.60 20.22 0.07
N GLY A 325 27.44 20.04 1.39
CA GLY A 325 27.59 21.14 2.35
C GLY A 325 29.01 21.74 2.39
N VAL A 326 30.04 20.89 2.26
CA VAL A 326 31.44 21.34 2.13
C VAL A 326 31.64 22.16 0.83
N MET A 327 31.08 21.69 -0.28
CA MET A 327 31.14 22.39 -1.56
C MET A 327 30.45 23.75 -1.48
N ALA A 328 29.26 23.78 -0.86
CA ALA A 328 28.49 24.99 -0.66
C ALA A 328 29.22 26.03 0.20
N ALA A 329 29.94 25.58 1.24
CA ALA A 329 30.74 26.45 2.10
C ALA A 329 31.94 27.03 1.33
N ARG A 330 32.53 26.26 0.41
CA ARG A 330 33.67 26.69 -0.41
C ARG A 330 33.29 27.69 -1.50
N TYR A 331 32.11 27.55 -2.11
CA TYR A 331 31.66 28.37 -3.23
C TYR A 331 30.39 29.14 -2.89
N ARG A 332 30.49 30.20 -2.07
CA ARG A 332 29.34 30.90 -1.45
C ARG A 332 28.12 31.13 -2.34
N ARG A 333 28.30 31.59 -3.60
CA ARG A 333 27.18 31.82 -4.54
C ARG A 333 26.61 30.52 -5.12
N ALA A 334 27.46 29.59 -5.56
CA ALA A 334 27.01 28.30 -6.09
C ALA A 334 26.37 27.44 -4.99
N GLY A 335 26.89 27.52 -3.76
CA GLY A 335 26.35 26.84 -2.58
C GLY A 335 24.97 27.32 -2.17
N GLN A 336 24.70 28.64 -2.25
CA GLN A 336 23.36 29.16 -2.01
C GLN A 336 22.36 28.65 -3.07
N ALA A 337 22.77 28.58 -4.34
CA ALA A 337 21.93 28.03 -5.40
C ALA A 337 21.67 26.52 -5.19
N GLU A 338 22.70 25.76 -4.83
CA GLU A 338 22.62 24.33 -4.51
C GLU A 338 21.66 24.06 -3.35
N LEU A 339 21.83 24.75 -2.22
CA LEU A 339 20.95 24.60 -1.06
C LEU A 339 19.51 25.04 -1.36
N SER A 340 19.33 26.06 -2.21
CA SER A 340 18.00 26.49 -2.66
C SER A 340 17.34 25.43 -3.52
N LEU A 341 18.08 24.78 -4.43
CA LEU A 341 17.57 23.69 -5.26
C LEU A 341 17.12 22.49 -4.41
N ILE A 342 17.92 22.09 -3.43
CA ILE A 342 17.55 20.99 -2.52
C ILE A 342 16.34 21.40 -1.66
N ALA A 343 16.26 22.67 -1.22
CA ALA A 343 15.11 23.17 -0.48
C ALA A 343 13.83 23.16 -1.32
N MET A 344 13.91 23.51 -2.61
CA MET A 344 12.80 23.38 -3.54
C MET A 344 12.36 21.92 -3.70
N LEU A 345 13.28 20.96 -3.70
CA LEU A 345 12.90 19.54 -3.77
C LEU A 345 12.04 19.10 -2.59
N GLN A 346 12.29 19.63 -1.39
CA GLN A 346 11.49 19.35 -0.19
C GLN A 346 10.11 20.01 -0.17
N THR A 347 9.82 20.97 -1.07
CA THR A 347 8.47 21.54 -1.16
C THR A 347 7.51 20.61 -1.90
N ILE A 348 8.03 19.64 -2.67
CA ILE A 348 7.22 18.59 -3.30
C ILE A 348 6.72 17.67 -2.19
N PRO A 349 5.39 17.54 -1.96
CA PRO A 349 4.86 16.67 -0.91
C PRO A 349 5.48 15.27 -0.94
N ALA A 350 5.84 14.73 0.23
CA ALA A 350 6.59 13.47 0.32
C ALA A 350 5.89 12.31 -0.42
N LEU A 351 4.56 12.23 -0.30
CA LEU A 351 3.75 11.25 -1.03
C LEU A 351 3.84 11.45 -2.56
N ALA A 352 3.80 12.69 -3.03
CA ALA A 352 3.90 13.01 -4.45
C ALA A 352 5.29 12.63 -5.02
N LEU A 353 6.37 12.91 -4.27
CA LEU A 353 7.71 12.49 -4.67
C LEU A 353 7.82 10.96 -4.73
N LEU A 354 7.29 10.24 -3.74
CA LEU A 354 7.25 8.78 -3.74
C LEU A 354 6.50 8.24 -4.96
N MET A 355 5.34 8.82 -5.28
CA MET A 355 4.58 8.43 -6.47
C MET A 355 5.31 8.75 -7.77
N PHE A 356 6.04 9.87 -7.83
CA PHE A 356 6.87 10.24 -8.98
C PHE A 356 8.06 9.30 -9.20
N MET A 357 8.51 8.57 -8.17
CA MET A 357 9.55 7.55 -8.35
C MET A 357 9.04 6.31 -9.10
N ILE A 358 7.72 6.09 -9.17
CA ILE A 358 7.17 4.86 -9.76
C ILE A 358 7.46 4.73 -11.26
N PRO A 359 7.23 5.77 -12.10
CA PRO A 359 7.61 5.71 -13.51
C PRO A 359 9.10 5.55 -13.76
N LEU A 360 9.96 6.02 -12.83
CA LEU A 360 11.41 6.05 -13.01
C LEU A 360 12.10 4.76 -12.53
N PHE A 361 11.66 4.21 -11.39
CA PHE A 361 12.33 3.13 -10.68
C PHE A 361 11.42 1.93 -10.38
N GLY A 362 10.15 1.98 -10.77
CA GLY A 362 9.16 0.94 -10.49
C GLY A 362 8.55 1.03 -9.09
N ILE A 363 8.04 -0.10 -8.58
CA ILE A 363 7.33 -0.19 -7.28
C ILE A 363 8.20 -0.98 -6.30
N GLY A 364 8.23 -0.57 -5.03
CA GLY A 364 8.92 -1.28 -3.97
C GLY A 364 9.89 -0.43 -3.15
N LYS A 365 10.81 -1.12 -2.45
CA LYS A 365 11.80 -0.53 -1.54
C LYS A 365 12.79 0.42 -2.23
N GLY A 366 13.27 0.07 -3.43
CA GLY A 366 14.26 0.88 -4.17
C GLY A 366 13.83 2.33 -4.43
N PRO A 367 12.68 2.56 -5.09
CA PRO A 367 12.09 3.88 -5.26
C PRO A 367 11.91 4.66 -3.94
N ALA A 368 11.44 3.97 -2.89
CA ALA A 368 11.29 4.57 -1.56
C ALA A 368 12.63 5.03 -0.99
N LEU A 369 13.68 4.21 -1.10
CA LEU A 369 15.03 4.55 -0.64
C LEU A 369 15.55 5.81 -1.32
N VAL A 370 15.36 5.96 -2.63
CA VAL A 370 15.78 7.14 -3.39
C VAL A 370 15.04 8.39 -2.89
N ALA A 371 13.71 8.36 -2.84
CA ALA A 371 12.90 9.49 -2.39
C ALA A 371 13.25 9.91 -0.94
N LEU A 372 13.39 8.94 -0.03
CA LEU A 372 13.75 9.19 1.37
C LEU A 372 15.17 9.76 1.48
N SER A 373 16.12 9.30 0.66
CA SER A 373 17.49 9.83 0.64
C SER A 373 17.52 11.30 0.19
N LEU A 374 16.73 11.63 -0.83
CA LEU A 374 16.60 13.01 -1.33
C LEU A 374 16.01 13.94 -0.26
N TYR A 375 15.01 13.47 0.48
CA TYR A 375 14.44 14.21 1.61
C TYR A 375 15.44 14.39 2.75
N ALA A 376 16.18 13.34 3.10
CA ALA A 376 17.19 13.37 4.16
C ALA A 376 18.44 14.22 3.80
N LEU A 377 18.60 14.59 2.52
CA LEU A 377 19.78 15.30 2.02
C LEU A 377 19.89 16.74 2.56
N LEU A 378 18.78 17.50 2.57
CA LEU A 378 18.81 18.92 2.92
C LEU A 378 19.29 19.18 4.35
N PRO A 379 18.76 18.51 5.39
CA PRO A 379 19.18 18.81 6.75
C PRO A 379 20.67 18.54 6.95
N VAL A 380 21.21 17.48 6.33
CA VAL A 380 22.65 17.16 6.38
C VAL A 380 23.48 18.23 5.66
N ALA A 381 23.15 18.55 4.41
CA ALA A 381 23.91 19.52 3.61
C ALA A 381 23.85 20.94 4.22
N ARG A 382 22.65 21.38 4.62
CA ARG A 382 22.43 22.71 5.21
C ARG A 382 23.16 22.88 6.53
N ASN A 383 23.14 21.88 7.41
CA ASN A 383 23.85 21.97 8.68
C ASN A 383 25.36 21.82 8.52
N THR A 384 25.83 21.03 7.54
CA THR A 384 27.25 20.98 7.19
C THR A 384 27.74 22.34 6.71
N TYR A 385 26.99 22.99 5.82
CA TYR A 385 27.28 24.36 5.38
C TYR A 385 27.31 25.34 6.56
N ALA A 386 26.25 25.36 7.37
CA ALA A 386 26.14 26.27 8.52
C ALA A 386 27.32 26.08 9.50
N GLY A 387 27.64 24.82 9.83
CA GLY A 387 28.75 24.49 10.72
C GLY A 387 30.10 24.98 10.22
N LEU A 388 30.40 24.80 8.92
CA LEU A 388 31.65 25.26 8.33
C LEU A 388 31.74 26.78 8.24
N THR A 389 30.64 27.46 7.95
CA THR A 389 30.61 28.94 7.87
C THR A 389 30.60 29.65 9.22
N ALA A 390 30.26 28.93 10.30
CA ALA A 390 30.26 29.45 11.66
C ALA A 390 31.62 29.33 12.36
N ILE A 391 32.62 28.69 11.74
CA ILE A 391 33.96 28.55 12.30
C ILE A 391 34.64 29.91 12.42
N ASP A 392 35.27 30.17 13.57
CA ASP A 392 36.06 31.38 13.81
C ASP A 392 37.17 31.54 12.74
N PRO A 393 37.19 32.65 11.99
CA PRO A 393 38.24 32.95 11.02
C PRO A 393 39.66 32.87 11.59
N THR A 394 39.87 33.23 12.86
CA THR A 394 41.19 33.20 13.50
C THR A 394 41.75 31.77 13.58
N LEU A 395 40.89 30.77 13.81
CA LEU A 395 41.32 29.36 13.80
C LEU A 395 41.76 28.90 12.41
N LEU A 396 41.12 29.44 11.36
CA LEU A 396 41.47 29.13 9.97
C LEU A 396 42.78 29.81 9.55
N GLU A 397 43.06 31.02 10.04
CA GLU A 397 44.34 31.72 9.84
C GLU A 397 45.50 30.98 10.48
N ILE A 398 45.33 30.47 11.71
CA ILE A 398 46.35 29.64 12.39
C ILE A 398 46.65 28.38 11.56
N ALA A 399 45.62 27.69 11.07
CA ALA A 399 45.80 26.53 10.20
C ALA A 399 46.56 26.87 8.90
N TRP A 400 46.39 28.09 8.38
CA TRP A 400 47.10 28.60 7.21
C TRP A 400 48.57 28.91 7.50
N VAL A 401 48.87 29.56 8.64
CA VAL A 401 50.25 29.80 9.12
C VAL A 401 51.00 28.50 9.33
N LEU A 402 50.34 27.47 9.86
CA LEU A 402 50.88 26.11 10.00
C LEU A 402 51.03 25.35 8.67
N ARG A 403 50.75 25.99 7.53
CA ARG A 403 50.86 25.45 6.16
C ARG A 403 50.09 24.14 5.96
N LEU A 404 48.94 23.98 6.61
CA LEU A 404 48.08 22.83 6.38
C LEU A 404 47.47 22.89 4.97
N GLY A 405 47.68 21.83 4.18
CA GLY A 405 47.04 21.69 2.87
C GLY A 405 45.51 21.59 3.00
N ARG A 406 44.78 21.99 1.95
CA ARG A 406 43.30 22.09 1.95
C ARG A 406 42.59 20.85 2.47
N ALA A 407 42.98 19.66 2.01
CA ALA A 407 42.37 18.40 2.46
C ALA A 407 42.66 18.11 3.94
N ARG A 408 43.88 18.41 4.43
CA ARG A 408 44.23 18.22 5.84
C ARG A 408 43.53 19.24 6.73
N ARG A 409 43.40 20.48 6.28
CA ARG A 409 42.65 21.53 7.00
C ARG A 409 41.17 21.14 7.11
N LEU A 410 40.55 20.69 6.02
CA LEU A 410 39.17 20.21 6.03
C LEU A 410 38.98 19.03 6.99
N LEU A 411 39.79 17.97 6.83
CA LEU A 411 39.61 16.72 7.58
C LEU A 411 40.02 16.82 9.06
N ARG A 412 41.02 17.63 9.41
CA ARG A 412 41.58 17.70 10.77
C ARG A 412 41.16 18.93 11.57
N VAL A 413 40.62 19.97 10.93
CA VAL A 413 40.25 21.22 11.60
C VAL A 413 38.78 21.54 11.34
N GLU A 414 38.40 21.74 10.07
CA GLU A 414 37.07 22.25 9.74
C GLU A 414 35.95 21.24 10.07
N LEU A 415 36.04 19.98 9.62
CA LEU A 415 35.01 18.96 9.90
C LEU A 415 34.89 18.64 11.40
N PRO A 416 35.99 18.50 12.18
CA PRO A 416 35.88 18.34 13.63
C PRO A 416 35.20 19.53 14.33
N LEU A 417 35.48 20.77 13.93
CA LEU A 417 34.85 21.95 14.50
C LEU A 417 33.37 22.06 14.09
N ALA A 418 33.04 21.73 12.84
CA ALA A 418 31.67 21.71 12.34
C ALA A 418 30.85 20.48 12.78
N SER A 419 31.47 19.52 13.48
CA SER A 419 30.86 18.22 13.82
C SER A 419 29.55 18.34 14.60
N ILE A 420 29.41 19.33 15.48
CA ILE A 420 28.18 19.60 16.24
C ILE A 420 27.02 19.90 15.30
N ALA A 421 27.23 20.84 14.36
CA ALA A 421 26.21 21.20 13.40
C ALA A 421 25.92 20.03 12.45
N ILE A 422 26.95 19.36 11.92
CA ILE A 422 26.79 18.19 11.05
C ILE A 422 25.93 17.13 11.75
N MET A 423 26.24 16.81 13.01
CA MET A 423 25.50 15.84 13.81
C MET A 423 24.05 16.25 14.03
N ALA A 424 23.78 17.53 14.32
CA ALA A 424 22.41 18.06 14.41
C ALA A 424 21.64 17.89 13.09
N GLY A 425 22.31 18.06 11.94
CA GLY A 425 21.75 17.78 10.63
C GLY A 425 21.41 16.31 10.43
N VAL A 426 22.34 15.40 10.77
CA VAL A 426 22.12 13.94 10.69
C VAL A 426 20.99 13.50 11.61
N LYS A 427 20.93 14.01 12.85
CA LYS A 427 19.85 13.74 13.81
C LYS A 427 18.49 14.18 13.25
N THR A 428 18.42 15.39 12.68
CA THR A 428 17.20 15.91 12.05
C THR A 428 16.78 15.06 10.85
N ALA A 429 17.72 14.71 9.98
CA ALA A 429 17.45 13.86 8.82
C ALA A 429 16.93 12.47 9.26
N LEU A 430 17.55 11.86 10.28
CA LEU A 430 17.14 10.56 10.78
C LEU A 430 15.72 10.58 11.35
N VAL A 431 15.42 11.50 12.27
CA VAL A 431 14.11 11.59 12.93
C VAL A 431 13.00 11.88 11.91
N THR A 432 13.23 12.81 10.98
CA THR A 432 12.24 13.11 9.93
C THR A 432 12.05 11.93 8.99
N THR A 433 13.14 11.21 8.64
CA THR A 433 13.08 10.01 7.78
C THR A 433 12.29 8.87 8.41
N VAL A 434 12.37 8.66 9.73
CA VAL A 434 11.55 7.64 10.41
C VAL A 434 10.06 7.89 10.20
N GLY A 435 9.64 9.15 10.32
CA GLY A 435 8.25 9.56 10.08
C GLY A 435 7.85 9.43 8.61
N THR A 436 8.62 10.01 7.69
CA THR A 436 8.29 9.99 6.25
C THR A 436 8.39 8.60 5.63
N ALA A 437 9.23 7.70 6.16
CA ALA A 437 9.33 6.31 5.71
C ALA A 437 8.02 5.53 5.90
N THR A 438 7.12 5.96 6.79
CA THR A 438 5.78 5.35 6.91
C THR A 438 4.96 5.50 5.62
N LEU A 439 5.22 6.54 4.82
CA LEU A 439 4.56 6.74 3.53
C LEU A 439 5.04 5.77 2.44
N ALA A 440 6.19 5.10 2.63
CA ALA A 440 6.73 4.16 1.65
C ALA A 440 5.78 2.99 1.36
N ALA A 441 4.90 2.65 2.30
CA ALA A 441 3.88 1.60 2.12
C ALA A 441 2.95 1.86 0.93
N PHE A 442 2.63 3.13 0.62
CA PHE A 442 1.78 3.49 -0.52
C PHE A 442 2.37 3.12 -1.90
N ILE A 443 3.68 2.89 -1.96
CA ILE A 443 4.38 2.47 -3.17
C ILE A 443 5.02 1.08 -3.01
N GLY A 444 4.55 0.27 -2.07
CA GLY A 444 5.05 -1.08 -1.82
C GLY A 444 6.44 -1.13 -1.16
N GLY A 445 6.90 -0.04 -0.55
CA GLY A 445 8.19 0.01 0.17
C GLY A 445 8.20 -0.76 1.50
N GLY A 446 7.03 -1.02 2.10
CA GLY A 446 6.91 -1.77 3.35
C GLY A 446 7.13 -0.92 4.61
N GLY A 447 7.65 -1.55 5.67
CA GLY A 447 7.86 -0.92 6.98
C GLY A 447 6.57 -0.76 7.79
N TYR A 448 6.63 0.02 8.87
CA TYR A 448 5.47 0.23 9.74
C TYR A 448 4.27 0.88 9.04
N GLY A 449 4.53 1.59 7.94
CA GLY A 449 3.50 2.15 7.06
C GLY A 449 2.48 1.11 6.58
N THR A 450 2.90 -0.15 6.40
CA THR A 450 2.01 -1.23 5.96
C THR A 450 0.86 -1.44 6.94
N LEU A 451 1.11 -1.36 8.25
CA LEU A 451 0.06 -1.46 9.27
C LEU A 451 -0.81 -0.20 9.30
N ILE A 452 -0.22 0.98 9.13
CA ILE A 452 -0.99 2.24 9.14
C ILE A 452 -1.97 2.28 7.96
N VAL A 453 -1.49 1.98 6.75
CA VAL A 453 -2.32 1.96 5.53
C VAL A 453 -3.36 0.83 5.61
N ARG A 454 -2.99 -0.34 6.13
CA ARG A 454 -3.94 -1.43 6.37
C ARG A 454 -5.02 -1.01 7.36
N GLY A 455 -4.64 -0.50 8.53
CA GLY A 455 -5.59 -0.08 9.56
C GLY A 455 -6.52 1.04 9.08
N LEU A 456 -6.01 1.99 8.28
CA LEU A 456 -6.84 3.02 7.65
C LEU A 456 -7.85 2.42 6.66
N ALA A 457 -7.45 1.41 5.89
CA ALA A 457 -8.34 0.74 4.95
C ALA A 457 -9.39 -0.15 5.63
N LEU A 458 -9.08 -0.69 6.82
CA LEU A 458 -9.96 -1.58 7.60
C LEU A 458 -10.78 -0.84 8.67
N ASP A 459 -10.65 0.49 8.79
CA ASP A 459 -11.16 1.30 9.93
C ASP A 459 -10.73 0.74 11.32
N ASP A 460 -9.59 0.03 11.38
CA ASP A 460 -9.09 -0.61 12.60
C ASP A 460 -8.03 0.27 13.28
N THR A 461 -8.49 1.04 14.28
CA THR A 461 -7.63 1.92 15.08
C THR A 461 -6.50 1.15 15.79
N ALA A 462 -6.73 -0.09 16.23
CA ALA A 462 -5.70 -0.88 16.89
C ALA A 462 -4.57 -1.25 15.92
N THR A 463 -4.91 -1.60 14.67
CA THR A 463 -3.92 -1.86 13.61
C THR A 463 -3.18 -0.58 13.20
N ILE A 464 -3.86 0.58 13.14
CA ILE A 464 -3.21 1.88 12.93
C ILE A 464 -2.16 2.13 14.01
N LEU A 465 -2.53 1.99 15.29
CA LEU A 465 -1.64 2.18 16.43
C LEU A 465 -0.50 1.16 16.45
N ALA A 466 -0.74 -0.08 16.01
CA ALA A 466 0.28 -1.11 15.89
C ALA A 466 1.39 -0.74 14.89
N GLY A 467 1.11 0.11 13.88
CA GLY A 467 2.13 0.70 13.02
C GLY A 467 2.70 2.01 13.56
N ALA A 468 1.84 2.92 14.00
CA ALA A 468 2.23 4.27 14.41
C ALA A 468 3.05 4.31 15.70
N ALA A 469 2.69 3.51 16.71
CA ALA A 469 3.39 3.51 18.00
C ALA A 469 4.83 2.99 17.89
N PRO A 470 5.12 1.86 17.21
CA PRO A 470 6.51 1.43 16.97
C PRO A 470 7.32 2.43 16.15
N ALA A 471 6.71 3.13 15.17
CA ALA A 471 7.38 4.18 14.42
C ALA A 471 7.76 5.36 15.34
N ALA A 472 6.85 5.82 16.20
CA ALA A 472 7.12 6.86 17.19
C ALA A 472 8.19 6.44 18.21
N LEU A 473 8.10 5.21 18.73
CA LEU A 473 9.10 4.65 19.66
C LEU A 473 10.47 4.54 19.00
N MET A 474 10.54 4.15 17.72
CA MET A 474 11.80 4.11 16.97
C MET A 474 12.38 5.52 16.79
N ALA A 475 11.56 6.53 16.49
CA ALA A 475 12.00 7.91 16.38
C ALA A 475 12.57 8.43 17.71
N LEU A 476 11.89 8.13 18.83
CA LEU A 476 12.36 8.46 20.18
C LEU A 476 13.65 7.72 20.53
N ALA A 477 13.74 6.43 20.22
CA ALA A 477 14.95 5.64 20.46
C ALA A 477 16.15 6.18 19.68
N PHE A 478 15.95 6.56 18.41
CA PHE A 478 17.00 7.23 17.63
C PHE A 478 17.34 8.61 18.19
N HIS A 479 16.37 9.38 18.65
CA HIS A 479 16.62 10.67 19.29
C HIS A 479 17.54 10.53 20.51
N ALA A 480 17.21 9.59 21.41
CA ALA A 480 17.99 9.30 22.61
C ALA A 480 19.37 8.71 22.29
N LEU A 481 19.45 7.84 21.28
CA LEU A 481 20.73 7.28 20.81
C LEU A 481 21.68 8.37 20.33
N PHE A 482 21.15 9.39 19.61
CA PHE A 482 21.96 10.51 19.16
C PHE A 482 22.43 11.41 20.31
N GLU A 483 21.59 11.65 21.33
CA GLU A 483 22.03 12.37 22.53
C GLU A 483 23.17 11.66 23.28
N LEU A 484 23.19 10.32 23.25
CA LEU A 484 24.30 9.55 23.81
C LEU A 484 25.54 9.62 22.91
N LEU A 485 25.37 9.53 21.58
CA LEU A 485 26.46 9.63 20.60
C LEU A 485 27.13 10.99 20.59
N ASP A 486 26.37 12.07 20.86
CA ASP A 486 26.92 13.43 21.02
C ASP A 486 28.03 13.44 22.09
N ARG A 487 27.89 12.65 23.15
CA ARG A 487 28.91 12.49 24.21
C ARG A 487 30.14 11.68 23.80
N VAL A 488 30.18 11.09 22.62
CA VAL A 488 31.31 10.30 22.13
C VAL A 488 31.97 10.99 20.94
N VAL A 489 31.16 11.41 19.96
CA VAL A 489 31.62 11.96 18.68
C VAL A 489 32.08 13.41 18.82
N ILE A 490 31.45 14.21 19.67
CA ILE A 490 31.85 15.60 19.87
C ILE A 490 33.16 15.62 20.70
N PRO A 491 34.23 16.29 20.22
CA PRO A 491 35.47 16.46 20.97
C PRO A 491 35.20 17.02 22.37
N ARG A 492 35.92 16.54 23.40
CA ARG A 492 35.67 16.92 24.80
C ARG A 492 35.65 18.42 25.06
N GLY A 493 36.43 19.20 24.30
CA GLY A 493 36.48 20.67 24.42
C GLY A 493 35.33 21.43 23.77
N LEU A 494 34.42 20.76 23.05
CA LEU A 494 33.25 21.35 22.38
C LEU A 494 31.92 20.86 22.97
N ARG A 495 31.96 20.04 24.02
CA ARG A 495 30.75 19.56 24.72
C ARG A 495 30.26 20.68 25.63
N THR A 496 29.07 21.21 25.37
CA THR A 496 28.32 22.06 26.30
C THR A 496 27.58 21.24 27.33
#